data_AF-A0A2E0Z6F5-F1
#
_entry.id   AF-A0A2E0Z6F5-F1
#
_cell.length_a   1.000
_cell.length_b   1.000
_cell.length_c   1.000
_cell.angle_alpha   90.00
_cell.angle_beta   90.00
_cell.angle_gamma   90.00
#
_symmetry.space_group_name_H-M   'P 1'
#
loop_
_entity.id
_entity.type
_entity.pdbx_description
1 polymer ?
#
loop_
_entity_poly.entity_id
_entity_poly.type
_entity_poly.pdbx_seq_one_letter_code
_entity_poly.pdbx_strand_id
1 'polypeptide(L)'
;MSDANQTTRTVRGVVYTKNGTEGDFDWMRKQDKYSNTLFIFNENVCDSLDTTPHEGAGTAKLRPLGWRFQGVPRAAGIPTGWSVPSNGFKEFDFLCKKVIDAAMDHVKVILRDNPTLTDIVFSCDAEDNKKLGTNIFSPHDKCLDYISAELFKLESFDASTFHKTHEGVDRLEYMLAPHAWLQYDYARLLDEHKVLKRKVAQSSVGTPSKRMRW
;
A
#
# COMPACT_ATOMS: atom_id res chain seq x y z
N MET A 1 -7.93 34.26 21.80
CA MET A 1 -8.36 33.04 21.10
C MET A 1 -7.54 32.97 19.83
N SER A 2 -6.53 32.11 19.79
CA SER A 2 -5.65 31.97 18.62
C SER A 2 -6.37 31.10 17.60
N ASP A 3 -6.73 31.67 16.46
CA ASP A 3 -7.15 30.90 15.29
C ASP A 3 -5.99 29.95 14.93
N ALA A 4 -6.16 28.68 15.29
CA ALA A 4 -5.22 27.65 14.87
C ALA A 4 -5.29 27.59 13.35
N ASN A 5 -4.16 27.94 12.73
CA ASN A 5 -3.96 28.06 11.29
C ASN A 5 -4.37 26.75 10.60
N GLN A 6 -5.62 26.64 10.15
CA GLN A 6 -6.13 25.44 9.49
C GLN A 6 -5.42 25.33 8.14
N THR A 7 -4.38 24.49 8.10
CA THR A 7 -3.62 24.24 6.87
C THR A 7 -4.55 23.55 5.89
N THR A 8 -4.95 24.27 4.86
CA THR A 8 -5.74 23.69 3.76
C THR A 8 -4.85 22.72 3.00
N ARG A 9 -5.33 21.49 2.82
CA ARG A 9 -4.61 20.45 2.07
C ARG A 9 -5.39 20.07 0.83
N THR A 10 -4.67 19.76 -0.24
CA THR A 10 -5.24 19.24 -1.48
C THR A 10 -4.96 17.74 -1.57
N VAL A 11 -5.99 16.94 -1.84
CA VAL A 11 -5.83 15.50 -2.11
C VAL A 11 -6.19 15.24 -3.56
N ARG A 12 -5.29 14.60 -4.31
CA ARG A 12 -5.56 14.27 -5.72
C ARG A 12 -4.96 12.95 -6.17
N GLY A 13 -5.73 12.23 -7.00
CA GLY A 13 -5.26 11.09 -7.74
C GLY A 13 -4.44 11.53 -8.96
N VAL A 14 -3.38 10.79 -9.28
CA VAL A 14 -2.62 10.92 -10.52
C VAL A 14 -2.49 9.56 -11.19
N VAL A 15 -2.83 9.50 -12.48
CA VAL A 15 -2.76 8.27 -13.27
C VAL A 15 -1.31 8.02 -13.68
N TYR A 16 -0.79 6.82 -13.41
CA TYR A 16 0.49 6.39 -13.97
C TYR A 16 0.35 6.12 -15.47
N THR A 17 1.16 6.79 -16.27
CA THR A 17 1.18 6.60 -17.73
C THR A 17 2.45 5.90 -18.19
N LYS A 18 3.63 6.41 -17.79
CA LYS A 18 4.95 5.83 -18.06
C LYS A 18 6.00 6.44 -17.14
N ASN A 19 7.21 5.85 -17.15
CA ASN A 19 8.35 6.38 -16.42
C ASN A 19 8.80 7.75 -16.96
N GLY A 20 9.27 8.60 -16.05
CA GLY A 20 9.85 9.91 -16.41
C GLY A 20 8.83 11.01 -16.72
N THR A 21 7.55 10.82 -16.35
CA THR A 21 6.47 11.80 -16.56
C THR A 21 5.61 11.94 -15.31
N GLU A 22 4.68 12.90 -15.30
CA GLU A 22 3.67 12.99 -14.24
C GLU A 22 2.88 11.67 -14.11
N GLY A 23 2.70 11.21 -12.88
CA GLY A 23 2.22 9.87 -12.54
C GLY A 23 3.32 8.88 -12.14
N ASP A 24 4.56 9.07 -12.59
CA ASP A 24 5.72 8.34 -12.07
C ASP A 24 6.24 9.04 -10.81
N PHE A 25 5.93 8.47 -9.65
CA PHE A 25 6.26 9.10 -8.37
C PHE A 25 7.76 9.24 -8.11
N ASP A 26 8.60 8.34 -8.63
CA ASP A 26 10.05 8.47 -8.50
C ASP A 26 10.59 9.64 -9.34
N TRP A 27 9.95 9.94 -10.47
CA TRP A 27 10.25 11.14 -11.25
C TRP A 27 9.67 12.40 -10.60
N MET A 28 8.40 12.36 -10.14
CA MET A 28 7.71 13.50 -9.54
C MET A 28 8.44 14.02 -8.31
N ARG A 29 8.85 13.15 -7.38
CA ARG A 29 9.55 13.60 -6.15
C ARG A 29 10.85 14.40 -6.40
N LYS A 30 11.45 14.25 -7.60
CA LYS A 30 12.70 14.93 -7.99
C LYS A 30 12.46 16.33 -8.56
N GLN A 31 11.20 16.71 -8.79
CA GLN A 31 10.87 18.04 -9.32
C GLN A 31 10.51 18.99 -8.17
N ASP A 32 11.02 20.22 -8.23
CA ASP A 32 10.80 21.25 -7.19
C ASP A 32 9.32 21.55 -6.97
N LYS A 33 8.49 21.44 -8.02
CA LYS A 33 7.04 21.68 -7.96
C LYS A 33 6.28 20.71 -7.05
N TYR A 34 6.91 19.62 -6.60
CA TYR A 34 6.32 18.67 -5.66
C TYR A 34 7.00 18.71 -4.29
N SER A 35 7.82 19.73 -3.98
CA SER A 35 8.59 19.81 -2.72
C SER A 35 7.72 19.76 -1.46
N ASN A 36 6.47 20.21 -1.54
CA ASN A 36 5.44 20.22 -0.51
C ASN A 36 4.46 19.02 -0.60
N THR A 37 4.79 18.00 -1.39
CA THR A 37 3.91 16.84 -1.63
C THR A 37 4.28 15.64 -0.76
N LEU A 38 3.28 15.05 -0.13
CA LEU A 38 3.30 13.70 0.43
C LEU A 38 2.74 12.70 -0.59
N PHE A 39 3.57 11.72 -0.98
CA PHE A 39 3.17 10.68 -1.92
C PHE A 39 2.61 9.45 -1.18
N ILE A 40 1.40 9.03 -1.54
CA ILE A 40 0.76 7.84 -0.99
C ILE A 40 0.88 6.69 -1.99
N PHE A 41 1.52 5.61 -1.58
CA PHE A 41 1.76 4.45 -2.44
C PHE A 41 1.10 3.18 -1.92
N ASN A 42 0.78 2.26 -2.82
CA ASN A 42 0.28 0.94 -2.46
C ASN A 42 1.39 0.14 -1.80
N GLU A 43 1.10 -0.38 -0.62
CA GLU A 43 2.03 -1.19 0.17
C GLU A 43 1.40 -2.56 0.48
N ASN A 44 2.17 -3.48 1.04
CA ASN A 44 1.66 -4.67 1.70
C ASN A 44 2.08 -4.71 3.18
N VAL A 45 1.30 -5.38 4.01
CA VAL A 45 1.50 -5.38 5.48
C VAL A 45 2.86 -5.96 5.87
N CYS A 46 3.32 -7.03 5.22
CA CYS A 46 4.64 -7.60 5.51
C CYS A 46 5.77 -6.61 5.24
N ASP A 47 5.78 -5.95 4.08
CA ASP A 47 6.80 -4.95 3.75
C ASP A 47 6.68 -3.70 4.63
N SER A 48 5.46 -3.32 5.02
CA SER A 48 5.26 -2.19 5.93
C SER A 48 5.76 -2.47 7.35
N LEU A 49 6.04 -3.73 7.71
CA LEU A 49 6.61 -4.09 9.01
C LEU A 49 8.14 -4.21 8.96
N ASP A 50 8.74 -4.14 7.78
CA ASP A 50 10.20 -4.15 7.64
C ASP A 50 10.80 -2.83 8.14
N THR A 51 11.79 -2.95 9.00
CA THR A 51 12.55 -1.84 9.57
C THR A 51 13.82 -1.52 8.78
N THR A 52 14.02 -2.20 7.64
CA THR A 52 15.14 -1.97 6.72
C THR A 52 14.68 -1.15 5.53
N PRO A 53 15.37 -0.04 5.19
CA PRO A 53 15.03 0.74 4.01
C PRO A 53 15.35 -0.07 2.75
N HIS A 54 14.32 -0.40 1.98
CA HIS A 54 14.47 -1.07 0.70
C HIS A 54 13.42 -0.56 -0.28
N GLU A 55 13.76 -0.56 -1.57
CA GLU A 55 12.82 -0.19 -2.63
C GLU A 55 11.96 -1.38 -3.03
N GLY A 56 10.67 -1.12 -3.26
CA GLY A 56 9.79 -2.06 -3.95
C GLY A 56 9.69 -1.77 -5.46
N ALA A 57 8.76 -2.45 -6.12
CA ALA A 57 8.41 -2.17 -7.51
C ALA A 57 7.39 -1.02 -7.62
N GLY A 58 7.30 -0.39 -8.80
CA GLY A 58 6.33 0.66 -9.06
C GLY A 58 6.43 1.84 -8.09
N THR A 59 5.32 2.23 -7.46
CA THR A 59 5.27 3.32 -6.48
C THR A 59 5.95 2.98 -5.15
N ALA A 60 6.17 1.69 -4.84
CA ALA A 60 6.86 1.25 -3.63
C ALA A 60 8.37 1.54 -3.64
N LYS A 61 8.92 2.06 -4.75
CA LYS A 61 10.25 2.69 -4.77
C LYS A 61 10.39 3.85 -3.79
N LEU A 62 9.27 4.44 -3.37
CA LEU A 62 9.25 5.54 -2.41
C LEU A 62 9.37 5.09 -0.95
N ARG A 63 9.36 3.79 -0.67
CA ARG A 63 9.44 3.26 0.71
C ARG A 63 10.59 3.86 1.54
N PRO A 64 11.81 4.07 1.01
CA PRO A 64 12.90 4.73 1.75
C PRO A 64 12.64 6.20 2.14
N LEU A 65 11.58 6.82 1.60
CA LEU A 65 11.15 8.18 1.94
C LEU A 65 10.09 8.23 3.04
N GLY A 66 9.75 7.06 3.60
CA GLY A 66 8.81 6.92 4.71
C GLY A 66 9.37 7.40 6.04
N TRP A 67 8.48 7.52 7.01
CA TRP A 67 8.78 8.12 8.32
C TRP A 67 9.82 7.35 9.14
N ARG A 68 9.95 6.04 8.94
CA ARG A 68 10.97 5.22 9.62
C ARG A 68 12.39 5.55 9.18
N PHE A 69 12.56 6.20 8.03
CA PHE A 69 13.85 6.34 7.36
C PHE A 69 14.27 7.80 7.09
N GLN A 70 13.34 8.75 7.22
CA GLN A 70 13.58 10.17 6.95
C GLN A 70 13.07 11.03 8.10
N GLY A 71 13.83 12.08 8.47
CA GLY A 71 13.38 13.08 9.44
C GLY A 71 12.20 13.91 8.94
N VAL A 72 12.11 14.14 7.63
CA VAL A 72 10.95 14.77 6.96
C VAL A 72 10.41 13.77 5.94
N PRO A 73 9.37 13.01 6.28
CA PRO A 73 8.85 11.95 5.41
C PRO A 73 8.21 12.57 4.17
N ARG A 74 8.48 11.98 3.00
CA ARG A 74 7.92 12.43 1.71
C ARG A 74 7.02 11.38 1.07
N ALA A 75 6.92 10.20 1.66
CA ALA A 75 6.00 9.17 1.22
C ALA A 75 5.39 8.41 2.40
N ALA A 76 4.23 7.80 2.15
CA ALA A 76 3.59 6.88 3.09
C ALA A 76 2.94 5.72 2.32
N GLY A 77 3.18 4.50 2.79
CA GLY A 77 2.58 3.30 2.23
C GLY A 77 1.24 3.02 2.90
N ILE A 78 0.20 2.72 2.11
CA ILE A 78 -1.06 2.20 2.62
C ILE A 78 -1.20 0.74 2.18
N PRO A 79 -1.35 -0.21 3.11
CA PRO A 79 -1.53 -1.61 2.78
C PRO A 79 -2.75 -1.83 1.89
N THR A 80 -2.54 -2.51 0.78
CA THR A 80 -3.58 -3.01 -0.13
C THR A 80 -3.63 -4.54 -0.18
N GLY A 81 -2.71 -5.20 0.55
CA GLY A 81 -2.64 -6.64 0.72
C GLY A 81 -1.77 -7.05 1.89
N TRP A 82 -1.83 -8.33 2.25
CA TRP A 82 -1.00 -8.90 3.32
C TRP A 82 0.46 -9.00 2.89
N SER A 83 0.70 -9.45 1.65
CA SER A 83 2.04 -9.66 1.11
C SER A 83 2.02 -9.78 -0.42
N VAL A 84 3.21 -9.85 -1.04
CA VAL A 84 3.33 -10.10 -2.48
C VAL A 84 2.62 -11.41 -2.91
N PRO A 85 2.84 -12.58 -2.25
CA PRO A 85 2.13 -13.81 -2.62
C PRO A 85 0.61 -13.74 -2.42
N SER A 86 0.12 -12.93 -1.47
CA SER A 86 -1.32 -12.77 -1.28
C SER A 86 -1.97 -12.03 -2.45
N ASN A 87 -1.21 -11.24 -3.22
CA ASN A 87 -1.69 -10.47 -4.36
C ASN A 87 -2.89 -9.56 -4.01
N GLY A 88 -2.78 -8.80 -2.92
CA GLY A 88 -3.84 -7.92 -2.40
C GLY A 88 -4.67 -8.56 -1.27
N PHE A 89 -5.51 -7.77 -0.61
CA PHE A 89 -6.50 -8.24 0.36
C PHE A 89 -7.64 -8.93 -0.39
N LYS A 90 -7.95 -10.19 -0.05
CA LYS A 90 -9.03 -10.94 -0.73
C LYS A 90 -10.42 -10.64 -0.20
N GLU A 91 -10.48 -10.02 0.96
CA GLU A 91 -11.70 -9.59 1.64
C GLU A 91 -11.47 -8.24 2.32
N PHE A 92 -12.55 -7.55 2.65
CA PHE A 92 -12.51 -6.36 3.48
C PHE A 92 -13.08 -6.69 4.86
N ASP A 93 -12.29 -7.40 5.66
CA ASP A 93 -12.66 -7.82 7.00
C ASP A 93 -12.16 -6.84 8.08
N PHE A 94 -12.38 -7.21 9.34
CA PHE A 94 -11.95 -6.40 10.48
C PHE A 94 -10.44 -6.15 10.49
N LEU A 95 -9.63 -7.18 10.20
CA LEU A 95 -8.17 -7.08 10.27
C LEU A 95 -7.61 -6.24 9.12
N CYS A 96 -8.11 -6.42 7.90
CA CYS A 96 -7.79 -5.58 6.74
C CYS A 96 -8.09 -4.11 7.04
N LYS A 97 -9.26 -3.82 7.60
CA LYS A 97 -9.61 -2.45 7.99
C LYS A 97 -8.64 -1.92 9.05
N LYS A 98 -8.28 -2.71 10.06
CA LYS A 98 -7.38 -2.26 11.14
C LYS A 98 -5.97 -1.90 10.66
N VAL A 99 -5.40 -2.67 9.74
CA VAL A 99 -4.09 -2.33 9.16
C VAL A 99 -4.16 -1.08 8.27
N ILE A 100 -5.26 -0.90 7.52
CA ILE A 100 -5.48 0.33 6.74
C ILE A 100 -5.64 1.53 7.68
N ASP A 101 -6.43 1.41 8.75
CA ASP A 101 -6.64 2.47 9.73
C ASP A 101 -5.31 2.90 10.38
N ALA A 102 -4.45 1.94 10.75
CA ALA A 102 -3.13 2.20 11.31
C ALA A 102 -2.21 2.94 10.31
N ALA A 103 -2.18 2.50 9.06
CA ALA A 103 -1.40 3.19 8.03
C ALA A 103 -1.93 4.62 7.77
N MET A 104 -3.25 4.83 7.79
CA MET A 104 -3.85 6.17 7.71
C MET A 104 -3.54 7.02 8.94
N ASP A 105 -3.42 6.42 10.12
CA ASP A 105 -2.95 7.13 11.31
C ASP A 105 -1.51 7.60 11.12
N HIS A 106 -0.61 6.79 10.54
CA HIS A 106 0.75 7.23 10.20
C HIS A 106 0.75 8.42 9.24
N VAL A 107 -0.10 8.42 8.21
CA VAL A 107 -0.27 9.58 7.31
C VAL A 107 -0.67 10.82 8.10
N LYS A 108 -1.63 10.71 9.01
CA LYS A 108 -2.07 11.82 9.86
C LYS A 108 -0.97 12.32 10.80
N VAL A 109 -0.15 11.43 11.36
CA VAL A 109 1.04 11.81 12.15
C VAL A 109 2.01 12.62 11.28
N ILE A 110 2.35 12.12 10.08
CA ILE A 110 3.26 12.82 9.15
C ILE A 110 2.73 14.23 8.84
N LEU A 111 1.45 14.35 8.50
CA LEU A 111 0.83 15.63 8.13
C LEU A 111 0.72 16.62 9.30
N ARG A 112 0.58 16.14 10.53
CA ARG A 112 0.60 16.98 11.74
C ARG A 112 2.01 17.49 11.99
N ASP A 113 3.00 16.61 11.94
CA ASP A 113 4.38 16.94 12.28
C ASP A 113 5.10 17.72 11.17
N ASN A 114 4.54 17.73 9.95
CA ASN A 114 5.09 18.40 8.78
C ASN A 114 4.01 19.28 8.09
N PRO A 115 3.65 20.44 8.68
CA PRO A 115 2.58 21.30 8.16
C PRO A 115 2.90 21.92 6.79
N THR A 116 4.15 21.87 6.33
CA THR A 116 4.54 22.30 4.98
C THR A 116 4.05 21.32 3.89
N LEU A 117 3.71 20.08 4.25
CA LEU A 117 3.10 19.12 3.34
C LEU A 117 1.63 19.45 3.12
N THR A 118 1.37 20.16 2.04
CA THR A 118 0.06 20.73 1.68
C THR A 118 -0.61 19.98 0.54
N ASP A 119 0.16 19.24 -0.25
CA ASP A 119 -0.34 18.40 -1.33
C ASP A 119 -0.20 16.91 -0.96
N ILE A 120 -1.27 16.15 -1.16
CA ILE A 120 -1.29 14.70 -0.98
C ILE A 120 -1.64 14.08 -2.32
N VAL A 121 -0.74 13.23 -2.82
CA VAL A 121 -0.87 12.63 -4.14
C VAL A 121 -0.86 11.12 -4.02
N PHE A 122 -1.84 10.45 -4.62
CA PHE A 122 -1.90 8.99 -4.69
C PHE A 122 -2.06 8.52 -6.13
N SER A 123 -1.60 7.30 -6.43
CA SER A 123 -1.80 6.72 -7.77
C SER A 123 -3.25 6.29 -7.91
N CYS A 124 -3.99 6.86 -8.86
CA CYS A 124 -5.41 6.55 -9.05
C CYS A 124 -5.65 5.58 -10.22
N ASP A 125 -6.88 5.09 -10.27
CA ASP A 125 -7.44 4.38 -11.42
C ASP A 125 -7.47 5.29 -12.66
N ALA A 126 -7.28 4.70 -13.84
CA ALA A 126 -7.22 5.45 -15.09
C ALA A 126 -8.57 6.11 -15.45
N GLU A 127 -9.68 5.49 -15.06
CA GLU A 127 -11.03 5.93 -15.38
C GLU A 127 -11.70 6.69 -14.22
N ASP A 128 -11.20 6.51 -12.99
CA ASP A 128 -11.68 7.22 -11.80
C ASP A 128 -10.53 7.80 -10.97
N ASN A 129 -10.32 9.12 -11.10
CA ASN A 129 -9.27 9.83 -10.37
C ASN A 129 -9.52 9.95 -8.86
N LYS A 130 -10.68 9.50 -8.37
CA LYS A 130 -11.01 9.40 -6.96
C LYS A 130 -10.80 8.00 -6.40
N LYS A 131 -10.54 6.99 -7.23
CA LYS A 131 -10.31 5.62 -6.79
C LYS A 131 -8.82 5.29 -6.82
N LEU A 132 -8.31 4.65 -5.77
CA LEU A 132 -6.94 4.14 -5.71
C LEU A 132 -6.69 3.11 -6.82
N GLY A 133 -5.63 3.31 -7.61
CA GLY A 133 -5.29 2.42 -8.72
C GLY A 133 -4.40 1.26 -8.27
N THR A 134 -4.71 0.05 -8.73
CA THR A 134 -3.94 -1.17 -8.41
C THR A 134 -3.68 -2.01 -9.65
N ASN A 135 -2.71 -1.62 -10.47
CA ASN A 135 -2.45 -2.28 -11.77
C ASN A 135 -1.86 -3.70 -11.64
N ILE A 136 -1.04 -3.96 -10.61
CA ILE A 136 -0.31 -5.23 -10.45
C ILE A 136 -0.86 -6.12 -9.34
N PHE A 137 -1.80 -5.61 -8.54
CA PHE A 137 -2.43 -6.32 -7.45
C PHE A 137 -3.93 -6.43 -7.69
N SER A 138 -4.59 -7.40 -7.06
CA SER A 138 -6.05 -7.52 -7.10
C SER A 138 -6.63 -7.51 -5.68
N PRO A 139 -6.61 -6.36 -4.97
CA PRO A 139 -7.32 -6.19 -3.72
C PRO A 139 -8.84 -6.21 -3.93
N HIS A 140 -9.56 -6.54 -2.87
CA HIS A 140 -11.01 -6.47 -2.85
C HIS A 140 -11.48 -5.02 -3.03
N ASP A 141 -12.48 -4.78 -3.89
CA ASP A 141 -12.95 -3.43 -4.24
C ASP A 141 -13.29 -2.56 -3.03
N LYS A 142 -14.01 -3.12 -2.04
CA LYS A 142 -14.31 -2.40 -0.79
C LYS A 142 -13.06 -1.88 -0.05
N CYS A 143 -11.91 -2.53 -0.16
CA CYS A 143 -10.66 -2.01 0.40
C CYS A 143 -10.23 -0.74 -0.35
N LEU A 144 -10.29 -0.77 -1.68
CA LEU A 144 -9.94 0.38 -2.52
C LEU A 144 -10.89 1.55 -2.28
N ASP A 145 -12.19 1.29 -2.23
CA ASP A 145 -13.21 2.30 -1.95
C ASP A 145 -13.00 2.92 -0.56
N TYR A 146 -12.69 2.08 0.43
CA TYR A 146 -12.42 2.53 1.80
C TYR A 146 -11.18 3.41 1.88
N ILE A 147 -10.05 2.95 1.34
CA ILE A 147 -8.80 3.72 1.34
C ILE A 147 -9.01 5.06 0.61
N SER A 148 -9.63 5.02 -0.55
CA SER A 148 -9.91 6.22 -1.36
C SER A 148 -10.72 7.24 -0.57
N ALA A 149 -11.81 6.80 0.08
CA ALA A 149 -12.64 7.67 0.90
C ALA A 149 -11.86 8.24 2.11
N GLU A 150 -11.01 7.47 2.77
CA GLU A 150 -10.17 7.95 3.87
C GLU A 150 -9.11 8.96 3.41
N LEU A 151 -8.56 8.82 2.21
CA LEU A 151 -7.61 9.77 1.64
C LEU A 151 -8.24 11.15 1.44
N PHE A 152 -9.44 11.22 0.85
CA PHE A 152 -10.11 12.51 0.64
C PHE A 152 -10.53 13.19 1.96
N LYS A 153 -10.74 12.45 3.06
CA LYS A 153 -10.97 13.05 4.38
C LYS A 153 -9.75 13.83 4.90
N LEU A 154 -8.56 13.63 4.32
CA LEU A 154 -7.35 14.37 4.72
C LEU A 154 -7.38 15.85 4.31
N GLU A 155 -8.22 16.25 3.35
CA GLU A 155 -8.41 17.65 2.96
C GLU A 155 -8.91 18.50 4.15
N SER A 156 -9.81 17.91 4.95
CA SER A 156 -10.40 18.52 6.14
C SER A 156 -9.74 18.06 7.44
N PHE A 157 -8.55 17.42 7.39
CA PHE A 157 -7.90 16.89 8.57
C PHE A 157 -7.40 18.00 9.51
N ASP A 158 -8.02 18.08 10.69
CA ASP A 158 -7.58 18.95 11.78
C ASP A 158 -6.53 18.26 12.65
N ALA A 159 -5.28 18.65 12.42
CA ALA A 159 -4.11 18.15 13.11
C ALA A 159 -4.13 18.41 14.63
N SER A 160 -4.87 19.44 15.09
CA SER A 160 -4.95 19.78 16.52
C SER A 160 -5.72 18.76 17.35
N THR A 161 -6.58 17.98 16.71
CA THR A 161 -7.42 16.95 17.35
C THR A 161 -6.78 15.56 17.37
N PHE A 162 -5.60 15.41 16.77
CA PHE A 162 -4.98 14.12 16.53
C PHE A 162 -3.71 13.90 17.36
N HIS A 163 -3.82 13.02 18.34
CA HIS A 163 -2.80 12.86 19.40
C HIS A 163 -1.99 11.56 19.32
N LYS A 164 -2.17 10.73 18.29
CA LYS A 164 -1.38 9.51 18.13
C LYS A 164 0.08 9.85 17.76
N THR A 165 1.02 8.99 18.13
CA THR A 165 2.42 9.08 17.69
C THR A 165 2.76 7.91 16.77
N HIS A 166 3.85 8.02 16.00
CA HIS A 166 4.32 6.91 15.18
C HIS A 166 4.55 5.65 16.02
N GLU A 167 5.18 5.74 17.21
CA GLU A 167 5.40 4.59 18.08
C GLU A 167 4.09 4.02 18.65
N GLY A 168 3.10 4.88 18.89
CA GLY A 168 1.76 4.45 19.31
C GLY A 168 1.06 3.62 18.23
N VAL A 169 1.18 4.04 16.97
CA VAL A 169 0.62 3.32 15.83
C VAL A 169 1.40 2.03 15.55
N ASP A 170 2.73 2.05 15.59
CA ASP A 170 3.59 0.87 15.43
C ASP A 170 3.20 -0.26 16.37
N ARG A 171 2.93 0.05 17.64
CA ARG A 171 2.49 -0.98 18.61
C ARG A 171 1.24 -1.71 18.15
N LEU A 172 0.30 -1.04 17.48
CA LEU A 172 -0.88 -1.67 16.92
C LEU A 172 -0.53 -2.52 15.70
N GLU A 173 0.35 -2.03 14.81
CA GLU A 173 0.81 -2.80 13.65
C GLU A 173 1.55 -4.07 14.06
N TYR A 174 2.42 -4.01 15.08
CA TYR A 174 3.14 -5.17 15.61
C TYR A 174 2.20 -6.24 16.20
N MET A 175 1.06 -5.85 16.77
CA MET A 175 0.05 -6.81 17.22
C MET A 175 -0.64 -7.54 16.05
N LEU A 176 -0.64 -6.95 14.85
CA LEU A 176 -1.21 -7.51 13.64
C LEU A 176 -0.18 -8.31 12.82
N ALA A 177 1.12 -8.15 13.11
CA ALA A 177 2.21 -8.84 12.42
C ALA A 177 2.05 -10.38 12.35
N PRO A 178 1.68 -11.10 13.44
CA PRO A 178 1.51 -12.55 13.37
C PRO A 178 0.45 -12.98 12.33
N HIS A 179 -0.61 -12.18 12.16
CA HIS A 179 -1.64 -12.45 11.16
C HIS A 179 -1.11 -12.23 9.74
N ALA A 180 -0.36 -11.15 9.51
CA ALA A 180 0.24 -10.89 8.21
C ALA A 180 1.19 -12.02 7.77
N TRP A 181 2.03 -12.51 8.68
CA TRP A 181 2.93 -13.64 8.42
C TRP A 181 2.17 -14.95 8.16
N LEU A 182 1.09 -15.21 8.90
CA LEU A 182 0.23 -16.36 8.63
C LEU A 182 -0.39 -16.30 7.23
N GLN A 183 -0.86 -15.12 6.80
CA GLN A 183 -1.40 -14.91 5.46
C GLN A 183 -0.35 -15.08 4.37
N TYR A 184 0.89 -14.64 4.62
CA TYR A 184 2.03 -14.87 3.74
C TYR A 184 2.30 -16.37 3.55
N ASP A 185 2.44 -17.12 4.65
CA ASP A 185 2.73 -18.55 4.61
C ASP A 185 1.59 -19.33 3.95
N TYR A 186 0.34 -18.98 4.26
CA TYR A 186 -0.83 -19.59 3.65
C TYR A 186 -0.84 -19.37 2.12
N ALA A 187 -0.61 -18.14 1.66
CA ALA A 187 -0.56 -17.83 0.23
C ALA A 187 0.57 -18.59 -0.48
N ARG A 188 1.76 -18.67 0.13
CA ARG A 188 2.89 -19.45 -0.40
C ARG A 188 2.54 -20.93 -0.53
N LEU A 189 1.95 -21.53 0.50
CA LEU A 189 1.56 -22.95 0.50
C LEU A 189 0.49 -23.25 -0.56
N LEU A 190 -0.46 -22.33 -0.77
CA LEU A 190 -1.45 -22.46 -1.83
C LEU A 190 -0.80 -22.51 -3.22
N ASP A 191 0.20 -21.68 -3.47
CA ASP A 191 0.90 -21.66 -4.75
C ASP A 191 1.76 -22.91 -4.96
N GLU A 192 2.47 -23.37 -3.93
CA GLU A 192 3.19 -24.65 -3.95
C GLU A 192 2.25 -25.82 -4.26
N HIS A 193 1.09 -25.86 -3.59
CA HIS A 193 0.08 -26.88 -3.83
C HIS A 193 -0.47 -26.85 -5.27
N LYS A 194 -0.69 -25.66 -5.85
CA LYS A 194 -1.09 -25.53 -7.28
C LYS A 194 -0.02 -26.08 -8.21
N VAL A 195 1.25 -25.80 -7.95
CA VAL A 195 2.38 -26.31 -8.75
C VAL A 195 2.45 -27.84 -8.65
N LEU A 196 2.34 -28.40 -7.45
CA LEU A 196 2.36 -29.85 -7.25
C LEU A 196 1.17 -30.54 -7.94
N LYS A 197 -0.03 -29.98 -7.85
CA LYS A 197 -1.21 -30.48 -8.58
C LYS A 197 -0.98 -30.55 -10.10
N ARG A 198 -0.37 -29.50 -10.69
CA ARG A 198 -0.03 -29.49 -12.12
C ARG A 198 0.99 -30.57 -12.47
N LYS A 199 2.02 -30.77 -11.64
CA LYS A 199 3.03 -31.83 -11.85
C LYS A 199 2.41 -33.23 -11.82
N VAL A 200 1.52 -33.50 -10.84
CA VAL A 200 0.82 -34.78 -10.73
C VAL A 200 -0.10 -35.03 -11.94
N ALA A 201 -0.81 -34.00 -12.41
CA ALA A 201 -1.65 -34.09 -13.60
C ALA A 201 -0.81 -34.37 -14.87
N GLN A 202 0.36 -33.76 -15.00
CA GLN A 202 1.26 -34.02 -16.13
C GLN A 202 1.88 -35.42 -16.08
N SER A 203 2.22 -35.93 -14.89
CA SER A 203 2.77 -37.28 -14.75
C SER A 203 1.75 -38.40 -14.97
N SER A 204 0.44 -38.11 -14.82
CA SER A 204 -0.64 -39.08 -15.05
C SER A 204 -1.09 -39.18 -16.52
N VAL A 205 -0.54 -38.36 -17.42
CA VAL A 205 -0.87 -38.32 -18.86
C VAL A 205 0.15 -39.08 -19.74
N GLY A 206 1.20 -39.68 -19.16
CA GLY A 206 2.10 -40.63 -19.87
C GLY A 206 2.09 -42.00 -19.18
N THR A 207 1.64 -43.09 -19.80
CA THR A 207 2.23 -43.72 -21.00
C THR A 207 1.14 -44.51 -21.74
N PRO A 208 0.90 -44.31 -23.05
CA PRO A 208 0.09 -45.24 -23.82
C PRO A 208 0.79 -46.60 -23.84
N SER A 209 0.15 -47.61 -23.25
CA SER A 209 0.55 -49.00 -23.39
C SER A 209 0.64 -49.33 -24.88
N LYS A 210 1.86 -49.47 -25.41
CA LYS A 210 2.08 -50.14 -26.70
C LYS A 210 1.58 -51.57 -26.53
N ARG A 211 0.33 -51.83 -26.88
CA ARG A 211 -0.16 -53.19 -27.10
C ARG A 211 0.70 -53.78 -28.22
N MET A 212 1.63 -54.67 -27.84
CA MET A 212 2.26 -55.59 -28.78
C MET A 212 1.13 -56.34 -29.49
N ARG A 213 0.99 -56.11 -30.79
CA ARG A 213 0.22 -57.00 -31.65
C ARG A 213 1.11 -58.22 -31.89
N TRP A 214 0.63 -59.37 -31.46
CA TRP A 214 1.14 -60.68 -31.84
C TRP A 214 0.71 -61.00 -33.26
#